data_AF-A0A1G2G7A8-F1
#
_entry.id   AF-A0A1G2G7A8-F1
#
_cell.length_a   1.000
_cell.length_b   1.000
_cell.length_c   1.000
_cell.angle_alpha   90.00
_cell.angle_beta   90.00
_cell.angle_gamma   90.00
#
_symmetry.space_group_name_H-M   'P 1'
#
loop_
_entity.id
_entity.type
_entity.pdbx_description
1 polymer ?
#
loop_
_entity_poly.entity_id
_entity_poly.type
_entity_poly.pdbx_seq_one_letter_code
_entity_poly.pdbx_strand_id
1 'polypeptide(L)'
;MPKKHNPTVAELKSLFLAHFSVEQAKGVKLQAPLRQKFGNEVPLEELEELALINSKHMDWMSNLLARRLKRNRHTTPLISPRDTNRLVALLINESPETKDLTAKERKMLTEFVKKIVENGSNTMKVEVLSNKNSYKEYWRWITTVLDLAAERGIAPTELLTLERETDEITRRMFTKRQFILMYKEKMDRFAHVDIEKTVLQPMLELATACGDKSYRRELEQELEMQTRPKLRNYLRELKKVMDAFHKQEIKRIYATA
;
A
#
# COMPACT_ATOMS: atom_id res chain seq x y z
N MET A 1 -15.03 -33.61 4.44
CA MET A 1 -14.02 -32.76 3.76
C MET A 1 -14.61 -31.36 3.64
N PRO A 2 -13.92 -30.29 4.06
CA PRO A 2 -14.42 -28.93 3.84
C PRO A 2 -14.64 -28.73 2.33
N LYS A 3 -15.79 -28.14 1.96
CA LYS A 3 -16.12 -27.86 0.56
C LYS A 3 -15.04 -26.97 -0.02
N LYS A 4 -14.48 -27.35 -1.17
CA LYS A 4 -13.51 -26.53 -1.88
C LYS A 4 -14.25 -25.29 -2.40
N HIS A 5 -14.03 -24.14 -1.76
CA HIS A 5 -14.58 -22.87 -2.20
C HIS A 5 -14.13 -22.57 -3.63
N ASN A 6 -15.07 -22.16 -4.48
CA ASN A 6 -14.79 -21.83 -5.89
C ASN A 6 -15.41 -20.49 -6.29
N PRO A 7 -15.08 -19.38 -5.59
CA PRO A 7 -15.67 -18.07 -5.86
C PRO A 7 -15.40 -17.63 -7.30
N THR A 8 -16.38 -16.99 -7.90
CA THR A 8 -16.31 -16.33 -9.20
C THR A 8 -15.31 -15.17 -9.17
N VAL A 9 -14.94 -14.66 -10.36
CA VAL A 9 -14.08 -13.47 -10.45
C VAL A 9 -14.73 -12.26 -9.78
N ALA A 10 -16.06 -12.13 -9.87
CA ALA A 10 -16.80 -11.03 -9.25
C ALA A 10 -16.75 -11.13 -7.71
N GLU A 11 -16.99 -12.30 -7.14
CA GLU A 11 -16.89 -12.51 -5.69
C GLU A 11 -15.47 -12.27 -5.16
N LEU A 12 -14.45 -12.76 -5.88
CA LEU A 12 -13.05 -12.50 -5.53
C LEU A 12 -12.73 -11.00 -5.57
N LYS A 13 -13.22 -10.28 -6.59
CA LYS A 13 -13.04 -8.84 -6.71
C LYS A 13 -13.66 -8.12 -5.52
N SER A 14 -14.90 -8.45 -5.16
CA SER A 14 -15.60 -7.84 -4.03
C SER A 14 -14.90 -8.09 -2.70
N LEU A 15 -14.35 -9.29 -2.48
CA LEU A 15 -13.52 -9.60 -1.31
C LEU A 15 -12.28 -8.69 -1.24
N PHE A 16 -11.55 -8.53 -2.35
CA PHE A 16 -10.37 -7.66 -2.38
C PHE A 16 -10.71 -6.19 -2.15
N LEU A 17 -11.79 -5.70 -2.77
CA LEU A 17 -12.27 -4.34 -2.55
C LEU A 17 -12.63 -4.08 -1.09
N ALA A 18 -13.39 -4.99 -0.47
CA ALA A 18 -13.76 -4.89 0.94
C ALA A 18 -12.50 -4.88 1.84
N HIS A 19 -11.55 -5.78 1.57
CA HIS A 19 -10.29 -5.82 2.31
C HIS A 19 -9.48 -4.52 2.18
N PHE A 20 -9.30 -3.99 0.97
CA PHE A 20 -8.56 -2.75 0.76
C PHE A 20 -9.24 -1.54 1.41
N SER A 21 -10.57 -1.50 1.40
CA SER A 21 -11.34 -0.44 2.06
C SER A 21 -11.12 -0.45 3.59
N VAL A 22 -11.05 -1.63 4.19
CA VAL A 22 -10.78 -1.80 5.63
C VAL A 22 -9.35 -1.37 5.97
N GLU A 23 -8.37 -1.75 5.16
CA GLU A 23 -6.99 -1.30 5.33
C GLU A 23 -6.84 0.22 5.16
N GLN A 24 -7.62 0.84 4.26
CA GLN A 24 -7.70 2.28 4.13
C GLN A 24 -8.27 2.94 5.39
N ALA A 25 -9.36 2.38 5.95
CA ALA A 25 -9.94 2.88 7.20
C ALA A 25 -8.96 2.79 8.38
N LYS A 26 -8.16 1.71 8.47
CA LYS A 26 -7.04 1.64 9.43
C LYS A 26 -5.98 2.71 9.17
N GLY A 27 -5.68 2.98 7.90
CA GLY A 27 -4.83 4.10 7.49
C GLY A 27 -5.33 5.45 7.99
N VAL A 28 -6.65 5.70 7.93
CA VAL A 28 -7.28 6.91 8.48
C VAL A 28 -7.12 6.98 10.00
N LYS A 29 -7.29 5.86 10.72
CA LYS A 29 -7.01 5.82 12.18
C LYS A 29 -5.56 6.19 12.51
N LEU A 30 -4.61 5.82 11.65
CA LEU A 30 -3.20 6.22 11.78
C LEU A 30 -2.96 7.69 11.42
N GLN A 31 -3.78 8.32 10.58
CA GLN A 31 -3.62 9.74 10.25
C GLN A 31 -3.81 10.66 11.47
N ALA A 32 -4.72 10.34 12.39
CA ALA A 32 -4.95 11.16 13.58
C ALA A 32 -3.68 11.37 14.45
N PRO A 33 -2.96 10.32 14.89
CA PRO A 33 -1.72 10.50 15.64
C PRO A 33 -0.60 11.12 14.79
N LEU A 34 -0.59 10.92 13.47
CA LEU A 34 0.36 11.60 12.58
C LEU A 34 0.10 13.10 12.50
N ARG A 35 -1.16 13.53 12.38
CA ARG A 35 -1.54 14.95 12.41
C ARG A 35 -1.19 15.58 13.75
N GLN A 36 -1.48 14.90 14.86
CA GLN A 36 -1.07 15.36 16.20
C GLN A 36 0.44 15.53 16.33
N LYS A 37 1.23 14.63 15.72
CA LYS A 37 2.69 14.63 15.82
C LYS A 37 3.35 15.67 14.91
N PHE A 38 2.80 15.89 13.72
CA PHE A 38 3.46 16.67 12.66
C PHE A 38 2.76 17.99 12.31
N GLY A 39 1.55 18.24 12.81
CA GLY A 39 0.82 19.49 12.56
C GLY A 39 0.37 19.71 11.12
N ASN A 40 0.45 18.68 10.25
CA ASN A 40 0.10 18.79 8.84
C ASN A 40 -1.41 18.65 8.65
N GLU A 41 -2.11 19.78 8.57
CA GLU A 41 -3.45 19.85 8.01
C GLU A 41 -3.34 19.87 6.49
N VAL A 42 -3.63 18.73 5.85
CA VAL A 42 -3.80 18.67 4.40
C VAL A 42 -5.19 19.23 4.08
N PRO A 43 -5.33 20.16 3.12
CA PRO A 43 -6.63 20.68 2.68
C PRO A 43 -7.62 19.55 2.37
N LEU A 44 -8.91 19.77 2.65
CA LEU A 44 -9.93 18.75 2.50
C LEU A 44 -10.09 18.34 1.03
N GLU A 45 -9.99 19.31 0.12
CA GLU A 45 -10.11 19.12 -1.33
C GLU A 45 -9.01 18.20 -1.87
N GLU A 46 -7.75 18.40 -1.42
CA GLU A 46 -6.63 17.52 -1.77
C GLU A 46 -6.85 16.09 -1.23
N LEU A 47 -7.45 15.95 -0.06
CA LEU A 47 -7.78 14.64 0.51
C LEU A 47 -8.89 13.93 -0.29
N GLU A 48 -9.87 14.66 -0.82
CA GLU A 48 -10.96 14.11 -1.64
C GLU A 48 -10.47 13.64 -3.01
N GLU A 49 -9.61 14.40 -3.68
CA GLU A 49 -8.98 14.00 -4.94
C GLU A 49 -8.10 12.76 -4.75
N LEU A 50 -7.29 12.74 -3.69
CA LEU A 50 -6.49 11.56 -3.32
C LEU A 50 -7.38 10.35 -3.00
N ALA A 51 -8.53 10.55 -2.37
CA ALA A 51 -9.48 9.47 -2.08
C ALA A 51 -10.06 8.88 -3.38
N LEU A 52 -10.40 9.71 -4.36
CA LEU A 52 -10.90 9.27 -5.66
C LEU A 52 -9.86 8.46 -6.45
N ILE A 53 -8.62 8.96 -6.54
CA ILE A 53 -7.50 8.26 -7.20
C ILE A 53 -7.24 6.92 -6.51
N ASN A 54 -7.24 6.90 -5.17
CA ASN A 54 -7.06 5.66 -4.40
C ASN A 54 -8.18 4.64 -4.63
N SER A 55 -9.44 5.08 -4.70
CA SER A 55 -10.59 4.19 -4.97
C SER A 55 -10.46 3.50 -6.33
N LYS A 56 -10.13 4.25 -7.38
CA LYS A 56 -9.91 3.70 -8.72
C LYS A 56 -8.74 2.73 -8.77
N HIS A 57 -7.66 3.05 -8.07
CA HIS A 57 -6.52 2.16 -7.92
C HIS A 57 -6.91 0.84 -7.24
N MET A 58 -7.68 0.89 -6.15
CA MET A 58 -8.18 -0.30 -5.45
C MET A 58 -9.08 -1.16 -6.35
N ASP A 59 -9.96 -0.56 -7.15
CA ASP A 59 -10.81 -1.30 -8.10
C ASP A 59 -9.98 -2.02 -9.17
N TRP A 60 -9.02 -1.31 -9.76
CA TRP A 60 -8.14 -1.88 -10.77
C TRP A 60 -7.30 -3.04 -10.20
N MET A 61 -6.72 -2.87 -9.01
CA MET A 61 -5.95 -3.90 -8.32
C MET A 61 -6.79 -5.12 -7.98
N SER A 62 -7.98 -4.92 -7.42
CA SER A 62 -8.93 -5.97 -7.06
C SER A 62 -9.33 -6.79 -8.28
N ASN A 63 -9.62 -6.11 -9.40
CA ASN A 63 -9.92 -6.73 -10.68
C ASN A 63 -8.76 -7.58 -11.23
N LEU A 64 -7.52 -7.09 -11.11
CA LEU A 64 -6.33 -7.78 -11.60
C LEU A 64 -6.06 -9.05 -10.77
N LEU A 65 -6.06 -8.91 -9.44
CA LEU A 65 -5.83 -10.01 -8.51
C LEU A 65 -6.90 -11.09 -8.66
N ALA A 66 -8.19 -10.73 -8.70
CA ALA A 66 -9.29 -11.67 -8.86
C ALA A 66 -9.16 -12.51 -10.15
N ARG A 67 -8.87 -11.85 -11.28
CA ARG A 67 -8.71 -12.54 -12.57
C ARG A 67 -7.52 -13.49 -12.58
N ARG A 68 -6.37 -13.06 -12.04
CA ARG A 68 -5.15 -13.89 -12.03
C ARG A 68 -5.25 -15.05 -11.06
N LEU A 69 -5.77 -14.79 -9.86
CA LEU A 69 -5.96 -15.81 -8.86
C LEU A 69 -6.93 -16.90 -9.35
N LYS A 70 -8.05 -16.52 -9.98
CA LYS A 70 -9.01 -17.47 -10.58
C LYS A 70 -8.42 -18.31 -11.71
N ARG A 71 -7.57 -17.71 -12.56
CA ARG A 71 -6.87 -18.43 -13.63
C ARG A 71 -5.82 -19.42 -13.10
N ASN A 72 -5.34 -19.20 -11.87
CA ASN A 72 -4.38 -20.04 -11.14
C ASN A 72 -3.13 -20.43 -11.96
N ARG A 73 -2.63 -19.52 -12.79
CA ARG A 73 -1.39 -19.75 -13.57
C ARG A 73 -0.19 -19.41 -12.69
N HIS A 74 0.27 -20.38 -11.90
CA HIS A 74 1.42 -20.21 -10.99
C HIS A 74 2.72 -19.76 -11.66
N THR A 75 2.81 -19.84 -12.99
CA THR A 75 3.91 -19.36 -13.82
C THR A 75 3.88 -17.84 -14.05
N THR A 76 2.76 -17.17 -13.79
CA THR A 76 2.61 -15.71 -13.94
C THR A 76 2.48 -15.07 -12.56
N PRO A 77 3.26 -14.04 -12.20
CA PRO A 77 3.11 -13.38 -10.91
C PRO A 77 1.73 -12.70 -10.79
N LEU A 78 1.20 -12.59 -9.57
CA LEU A 78 -0.09 -11.93 -9.33
C LEU A 78 -0.06 -10.46 -9.76
N ILE A 79 1.08 -9.78 -9.60
CA ILE A 79 1.34 -8.44 -10.12
C ILE A 79 2.68 -8.52 -10.87
N SER A 80 2.69 -8.15 -12.15
CA SER A 80 3.89 -8.16 -13.00
C SER A 80 4.37 -6.73 -13.22
N PRO A 81 5.64 -6.53 -13.62
CA PRO A 81 6.15 -5.19 -13.98
C PRO A 81 5.32 -4.48 -15.05
N ARG A 82 4.69 -5.24 -15.97
CA ARG A 82 3.81 -4.66 -17.01
C ARG A 82 2.54 -4.07 -16.41
N ASP A 83 2.04 -4.63 -15.32
CA ASP A 83 0.86 -4.09 -14.63
C ASP A 83 1.24 -2.82 -13.89
N THR A 84 2.39 -2.79 -13.23
CA THR A 84 2.96 -1.58 -12.63
C THR A 84 3.03 -0.44 -13.65
N ASN A 85 3.56 -0.68 -14.86
CA ASN A 85 3.61 0.35 -15.90
C ASN A 85 2.22 0.83 -16.34
N ARG A 86 1.22 -0.07 -16.42
CA ARG A 86 -0.17 0.31 -16.73
C ARG A 86 -0.79 1.15 -15.64
N LEU A 87 -0.52 0.80 -14.38
CA LEU A 87 -0.99 1.56 -13.22
C LEU A 87 -0.37 2.96 -13.19
N VAL A 88 0.94 3.08 -13.42
CA VAL A 88 1.62 4.38 -13.52
C VAL A 88 0.99 5.26 -14.59
N ALA A 89 0.73 4.70 -15.78
CA ALA A 89 0.09 5.44 -16.85
C ALA A 89 -1.33 5.89 -16.49
N LEU A 90 -2.11 5.06 -15.80
CA LEU A 90 -3.44 5.42 -15.28
C LEU A 90 -3.34 6.58 -14.29
N LEU A 91 -2.49 6.47 -13.26
CA LEU A 91 -2.33 7.50 -12.22
C LEU A 91 -1.93 8.85 -12.82
N ILE A 92 -1.04 8.85 -13.80
CA ILE A 92 -0.62 10.08 -14.48
C ILE A 92 -1.76 10.66 -15.30
N ASN A 93 -2.43 9.87 -16.12
CA ASN A 93 -3.50 10.37 -16.99
C ASN A 93 -4.73 10.86 -16.23
N GLU A 94 -4.91 10.46 -14.97
CA GLU A 94 -6.03 10.88 -14.14
C GLU A 94 -5.81 12.19 -13.39
N SER A 95 -4.56 12.64 -13.22
CA SER A 95 -4.30 13.95 -12.62
C SER A 95 -4.49 15.06 -13.68
N PRO A 96 -5.40 16.04 -13.44
CA PRO A 96 -5.65 17.15 -14.36
C PRO A 96 -4.40 18.01 -14.59
N GLU A 97 -3.52 18.09 -13.60
CA GLU A 97 -2.23 18.81 -13.64
C GLU A 97 -1.25 18.22 -14.68
N THR A 98 -1.53 17.03 -15.19
CA THR A 98 -0.64 16.35 -16.16
C THR A 98 -0.97 16.63 -17.62
N LYS A 99 -2.09 17.31 -17.89
CA LYS A 99 -2.60 17.53 -19.26
C LYS A 99 -1.66 18.40 -20.10
N ASP A 100 -1.04 19.40 -19.48
CA ASP A 100 -0.20 20.38 -20.15
C ASP A 100 1.30 20.10 -20.03
N LEU A 101 1.68 18.92 -19.52
CA LEU A 101 3.08 18.52 -19.41
C LEU A 101 3.70 18.26 -20.78
N THR A 102 4.89 18.81 -20.99
CA THR A 102 5.74 18.47 -22.13
C THR A 102 6.08 16.97 -22.13
N ALA A 103 6.46 16.42 -23.29
CA ALA A 103 6.87 15.02 -23.39
C ALA A 103 8.03 14.66 -22.43
N LYS A 104 8.90 15.63 -22.14
CA LYS A 104 10.02 15.48 -21.19
C LYS A 104 9.49 15.40 -19.77
N GLU A 105 8.64 16.33 -19.35
CA GLU A 105 8.04 16.36 -18.00
C GLU A 105 7.18 15.11 -17.74
N ARG A 106 6.36 14.72 -18.71
CA ARG A 106 5.55 13.50 -18.63
C ARG A 106 6.41 12.25 -18.47
N LYS A 107 7.54 12.15 -19.19
CA LYS A 107 8.49 11.04 -19.03
C LYS A 107 9.12 11.01 -17.63
N MET A 108 9.47 12.17 -17.09
CA MET A 108 10.07 12.27 -15.75
C MET A 108 9.07 11.95 -14.64
N LEU A 109 7.85 12.48 -14.73
CA LEU A 109 6.75 12.12 -13.83
C LEU A 109 6.45 10.61 -13.87
N THR A 110 6.51 10.00 -15.06
CA THR A 110 6.38 8.55 -15.25
C THR A 110 7.42 7.77 -14.45
N GLU A 111 8.69 8.12 -14.54
CA GLU A 111 9.74 7.43 -13.77
C GLU A 111 9.62 7.66 -12.26
N PHE A 112 9.21 8.87 -11.84
CA PHE A 112 8.97 9.17 -10.44
C PHE A 112 7.80 8.35 -9.85
N VAL A 113 6.63 8.42 -10.48
CA VAL A 113 5.44 7.66 -10.07
C VAL A 113 5.72 6.17 -10.13
N LYS A 114 6.47 5.70 -11.13
CA LYS A 114 6.88 4.29 -11.22
C LYS A 114 7.71 3.85 -10.02
N LYS A 115 8.72 4.62 -9.61
CA LYS A 115 9.52 4.30 -8.40
C LYS A 115 8.66 4.26 -7.14
N ILE A 116 7.71 5.20 -6.99
CA ILE A 116 6.77 5.23 -5.87
C ILE A 116 5.86 4.00 -5.89
N VAL A 117 5.28 3.68 -7.06
CA VAL A 117 4.37 2.54 -7.22
C VAL A 117 5.10 1.21 -7.05
N GLU A 118 6.33 1.05 -7.52
CA GLU A 118 7.14 -0.16 -7.32
C GLU A 118 7.44 -0.38 -5.84
N ASN A 119 7.79 0.69 -5.12
CA ASN A 119 8.02 0.63 -3.68
C ASN A 119 6.71 0.39 -2.88
N GLY A 120 5.61 1.04 -3.27
CA GLY A 120 4.29 0.87 -2.66
C GLY A 120 3.63 -0.48 -2.96
N SER A 121 3.79 -1.01 -4.17
CA SER A 121 3.26 -2.33 -4.56
C SER A 121 3.96 -3.46 -3.79
N ASN A 122 5.21 -3.25 -3.38
CA ASN A 122 5.94 -4.19 -2.53
C ASN A 122 5.47 -4.19 -1.07
N THR A 123 4.83 -3.11 -0.60
CA THR A 123 4.17 -3.01 0.72
C THR A 123 2.68 -3.37 0.70
N MET A 124 2.02 -3.34 -0.47
CA MET A 124 0.61 -3.75 -0.66
C MET A 124 0.39 -5.23 -0.95
N LYS A 125 1.45 -6.06 -0.95
CA LYS A 125 1.27 -7.53 -1.00
C LYS A 125 0.56 -7.96 0.28
N VAL A 126 -0.76 -8.15 0.20
CA VAL A 126 -1.64 -8.63 1.28
C VAL A 126 -0.94 -9.67 2.10
N GLU A 127 -0.51 -9.32 3.31
CA GLU A 127 -0.07 -10.22 4.39
C GLU A 127 0.69 -11.49 3.93
N VAL A 128 1.46 -11.40 2.84
CA VAL A 128 2.15 -12.55 2.25
C VAL A 128 3.49 -12.60 2.97
N LEU A 129 3.68 -13.62 3.80
CA LEU A 129 4.99 -13.91 4.38
C LEU A 129 6.02 -14.01 3.25
N SER A 130 7.13 -13.30 3.40
CA SER A 130 8.18 -13.08 2.40
C SER A 130 8.70 -14.35 1.69
N ASN A 131 8.59 -15.51 2.36
CA ASN A 131 9.05 -16.81 1.85
C ASN A 131 7.92 -17.73 1.34
N LYS A 132 6.70 -17.22 1.20
CA LYS A 132 5.54 -18.01 0.78
C LYS A 132 5.05 -17.63 -0.62
N ASN A 133 4.54 -18.63 -1.32
CA ASN A 133 3.94 -18.43 -2.63
C ASN A 133 2.68 -17.56 -2.50
N SER A 134 2.66 -16.41 -3.17
CA SER A 134 1.57 -15.46 -3.05
C SER A 134 0.21 -16.06 -3.43
N TYR A 135 0.11 -16.88 -4.47
CA TYR A 135 -1.16 -17.52 -4.84
C TYR A 135 -1.72 -18.37 -3.69
N LYS A 136 -0.86 -19.13 -3.00
CA LYS A 136 -1.27 -19.97 -1.88
C LYS A 136 -1.73 -19.12 -0.68
N GLU A 137 -1.02 -18.04 -0.38
CA GLU A 137 -1.39 -17.16 0.75
C GLU A 137 -2.70 -16.42 0.50
N TYR A 138 -2.91 -15.90 -0.72
CA TYR A 138 -4.17 -15.27 -1.11
C TYR A 138 -5.35 -16.27 -1.02
N TRP A 139 -5.17 -17.49 -1.52
CA TRP A 139 -6.20 -18.53 -1.38
C TRP A 139 -6.41 -18.97 0.07
N ARG A 140 -5.37 -19.01 0.90
CA ARG A 140 -5.50 -19.27 2.34
C ARG A 140 -6.35 -18.19 2.98
N TRP A 141 -6.06 -16.92 2.71
CA TRP A 141 -6.85 -15.79 3.21
C TRP A 141 -8.31 -15.87 2.75
N ILE A 142 -8.58 -16.07 1.46
CA ILE A 142 -9.95 -16.22 0.93
C ILE A 142 -10.69 -17.37 1.62
N THR A 143 -10.03 -18.52 1.77
CA THR A 143 -10.62 -19.69 2.42
C THR A 143 -10.98 -19.38 3.87
N THR A 144 -10.06 -18.75 4.62
CA THR A 144 -10.31 -18.31 6.00
C THR A 144 -11.51 -17.37 6.11
N VAL A 145 -11.61 -16.39 5.19
CA VAL A 145 -12.74 -15.44 5.16
C VAL A 145 -14.05 -16.17 4.89
N LEU A 146 -14.09 -17.06 3.88
CA LEU A 146 -15.30 -17.78 3.49
C LEU A 146 -15.75 -18.77 4.57
N ASP A 147 -14.81 -19.49 5.19
CA ASP A 147 -15.10 -20.42 6.29
C ASP A 147 -15.66 -19.66 7.50
N LEU A 148 -15.01 -18.58 7.92
CA LEU A 148 -15.48 -17.79 9.04
C LEU A 148 -16.84 -17.13 8.75
N ALA A 149 -17.06 -16.64 7.52
CA ALA A 149 -18.35 -16.08 7.12
C ALA A 149 -19.48 -17.12 7.19
N ALA A 150 -19.20 -18.36 6.77
CA ALA A 150 -20.13 -19.47 6.89
C ALA A 150 -20.41 -19.85 8.35
N GLU A 151 -19.38 -19.87 9.22
CA GLU A 151 -19.54 -20.12 10.66
C GLU A 151 -20.41 -19.05 11.35
N ARG A 152 -20.30 -17.79 10.91
CA ARG A 152 -21.03 -16.65 11.45
C ARG A 152 -22.42 -16.45 10.83
N GLY A 153 -22.69 -17.08 9.68
CA GLY A 153 -23.94 -16.89 8.94
C GLY A 153 -24.11 -15.50 8.33
N ILE A 154 -23.01 -14.82 7.99
CA ILE A 154 -23.01 -13.46 7.41
C ILE A 154 -22.30 -13.42 6.05
N ALA A 155 -22.53 -12.37 5.27
CA ALA A 155 -21.87 -12.22 3.98
C ALA A 155 -20.34 -12.03 4.15
N PRO A 156 -19.48 -12.65 3.32
CA PRO A 156 -18.02 -12.49 3.44
C PRO A 156 -17.52 -11.04 3.38
N THR A 157 -18.14 -10.20 2.56
CA THR A 157 -17.79 -8.77 2.45
C THR A 157 -18.24 -7.97 3.67
N GLU A 158 -19.39 -8.32 4.26
CA GLU A 158 -19.88 -7.72 5.51
C GLU A 158 -18.96 -8.10 6.67
N LEU A 159 -18.56 -9.37 6.74
CA LEU A 159 -17.63 -9.88 7.74
C LEU A 159 -16.33 -9.07 7.77
N LEU A 160 -15.78 -8.71 6.61
CA LEU A 160 -14.54 -7.95 6.50
C LEU A 160 -14.67 -6.53 7.10
N THR A 161 -15.87 -5.98 7.22
CA THR A 161 -16.09 -4.66 7.85
C THR A 161 -16.09 -4.71 9.38
N LEU A 162 -16.19 -5.91 9.97
CA LEU A 162 -16.25 -6.10 11.42
C LEU A 162 -14.84 -6.28 11.97
N GLU A 163 -14.36 -5.30 12.74
CA GLU A 163 -12.98 -5.29 13.27
C GLU A 163 -12.65 -6.58 14.05
N ARG A 164 -13.56 -7.04 14.92
CA ARG A 164 -13.41 -8.28 15.67
C ARG A 164 -13.21 -9.52 14.78
N GLU A 165 -13.93 -9.60 13.66
CA GLU A 165 -13.81 -10.73 12.75
C GLU A 165 -12.56 -10.62 11.88
N THR A 166 -12.12 -9.40 11.53
CA THR A 166 -10.80 -9.22 10.89
C THR A 166 -9.65 -9.64 11.80
N ASP A 167 -9.75 -9.42 13.11
CA ASP A 167 -8.76 -9.94 14.07
C ASP A 167 -8.77 -11.46 14.13
N GLU A 168 -9.95 -12.08 14.03
CA GLU A 168 -10.09 -13.52 14.00
C GLU A 168 -9.47 -14.11 12.74
N ILE A 169 -9.70 -13.49 11.58
CA ILE A 169 -9.01 -13.85 10.33
C ILE A 169 -7.49 -13.77 10.52
N THR A 170 -7.00 -12.68 11.12
CA THR A 170 -5.57 -12.53 11.42
C THR A 170 -5.05 -13.65 12.33
N ARG A 171 -5.76 -13.98 13.42
CA ARG A 171 -5.38 -15.06 14.35
C ARG A 171 -5.34 -16.43 13.66
N ARG A 172 -6.30 -16.72 12.78
CA ARG A 172 -6.32 -17.97 11.98
C ARG A 172 -5.21 -18.00 10.94
N MET A 173 -4.84 -16.85 10.40
CA MET A 173 -3.79 -16.74 9.39
C MET A 173 -2.38 -16.77 9.99
N PHE A 174 -2.18 -16.23 11.20
CA PHE A 174 -0.85 -16.03 11.76
C PHE A 174 -0.80 -16.31 13.27
N THR A 175 0.27 -16.97 13.69
CA THR A 175 0.69 -16.88 15.09
C THR A 175 1.14 -15.44 15.40
N LYS A 176 1.05 -15.03 16.67
CA LYS A 176 1.52 -13.71 17.14
C LYS A 176 2.95 -13.41 16.67
N ARG A 177 3.85 -14.39 16.71
CA ARG A 177 5.24 -14.25 16.25
C ARG A 177 5.32 -14.01 14.74
N GLN A 178 4.56 -14.75 13.93
CA GLN A 178 4.53 -14.58 12.48
C GLN A 178 3.97 -13.20 12.10
N PHE A 179 2.90 -12.77 12.76
CA PHE A 179 2.31 -11.45 12.54
C PHE A 179 3.33 -10.34 12.88
N ILE A 180 3.98 -10.39 14.04
CA ILE A 180 5.01 -9.43 14.44
C ILE A 180 6.16 -9.36 13.42
N LEU A 181 6.67 -10.51 12.96
CA LEU A 181 7.75 -10.57 11.97
C LEU A 181 7.32 -9.93 10.64
N MET A 182 6.12 -10.25 10.16
CA MET A 182 5.57 -9.66 8.94
C MET A 182 5.49 -8.13 9.02
N TYR A 183 5.05 -7.56 10.16
CA TYR A 183 5.04 -6.11 10.34
C TYR A 183 6.43 -5.51 10.39
N LYS A 184 7.36 -6.13 11.13
CA LYS A 184 8.74 -5.63 11.18
C LYS A 184 9.35 -5.59 9.78
N GLU A 185 9.16 -6.63 8.98
CA GLU A 185 9.62 -6.62 7.59
C GLU A 185 8.94 -5.54 6.73
N LYS A 186 7.65 -5.26 6.95
CA LYS A 186 6.93 -4.19 6.23
C LYS A 186 7.44 -2.81 6.66
N MET A 187 7.63 -2.60 7.96
CA MET A 187 8.14 -1.37 8.57
C MET A 187 9.59 -1.12 8.21
N ASP A 188 10.43 -2.15 8.18
CA ASP A 188 11.81 -2.02 7.75
C ASP A 188 11.86 -1.73 6.25
N ARG A 189 11.06 -2.39 5.41
CA ARG A 189 10.95 -1.99 3.99
C ARG A 189 10.52 -0.53 3.82
N PHE A 190 9.58 -0.06 4.63
CA PHE A 190 9.15 1.34 4.62
C PHE A 190 10.24 2.30 5.09
N ALA A 191 10.93 1.99 6.19
CA ALA A 191 11.98 2.82 6.77
C ALA A 191 13.29 2.80 5.95
N HIS A 192 13.52 1.73 5.19
CA HIS A 192 14.65 1.57 4.26
C HIS A 192 14.26 1.88 2.81
N VAL A 193 13.08 2.47 2.56
CA VAL A 193 12.88 3.18 1.29
C VAL A 193 13.96 4.26 1.27
N ASP A 194 14.93 4.05 0.40
CA ASP A 194 15.98 5.03 0.17
C ASP A 194 15.31 6.25 -0.46
N ILE A 195 14.85 7.17 0.38
CA ILE A 195 14.17 8.38 -0.06
C ILE A 195 15.11 9.26 -0.88
N GLU A 196 16.43 9.15 -0.65
CA GLU A 196 17.41 9.79 -1.53
C GLU A 196 17.26 9.24 -2.94
N LYS A 197 17.31 7.92 -3.14
CA LYS A 197 17.20 7.31 -4.47
C LYS A 197 15.79 7.36 -5.08
N THR A 198 14.76 7.37 -4.23
CA THR A 198 13.36 7.20 -4.63
C THR A 198 12.65 8.53 -4.88
N VAL A 199 12.99 9.57 -4.11
CA VAL A 199 12.31 10.87 -4.15
C VAL A 199 13.27 11.99 -4.51
N LEU A 200 14.36 12.15 -3.76
CA LEU A 200 15.25 13.31 -3.90
C LEU A 200 16.06 13.29 -5.20
N GLN A 201 16.61 12.14 -5.57
CA GLN A 201 17.43 11.97 -6.77
C GLN A 201 16.60 12.21 -8.05
N PRO A 202 15.38 11.65 -8.20
CA PRO A 202 14.48 12.06 -9.28
C PRO A 202 14.14 13.55 -9.30
N MET A 203 13.93 14.19 -8.13
CA MET A 203 13.69 15.65 -8.05
C MET A 203 14.91 16.46 -8.52
N LEU A 204 16.11 16.03 -8.16
CA LEU A 204 17.36 16.63 -8.64
C LEU A 204 17.53 16.45 -10.14
N GLU A 205 17.24 15.26 -10.68
CA GLU A 205 17.27 14.98 -12.12
C GLU A 205 16.25 15.84 -12.89
N LEU A 206 15.05 16.05 -12.32
CA LEU A 206 14.03 16.97 -12.80
C LEU A 206 14.54 18.42 -12.85
N ALA A 207 15.12 18.92 -11.76
CA ALA A 207 15.68 20.27 -11.69
C ALA A 207 16.83 20.48 -12.70
N THR A 208 17.70 19.48 -12.87
CA THR A 208 18.83 19.56 -13.81
C THR A 208 18.37 19.59 -15.27
N ALA A 209 17.22 19.01 -15.57
CA ALA A 209 16.65 18.98 -16.91
C ALA A 209 16.06 20.33 -17.36
N CYS A 210 15.79 21.26 -16.43
CA CYS A 210 15.18 22.56 -16.71
C CYS A 210 16.17 23.73 -16.80
N GLY A 211 17.42 23.57 -16.36
CA GLY A 211 18.49 24.54 -16.64
C GLY A 211 19.45 24.77 -15.47
N ASP A 212 20.71 24.95 -15.86
CA ASP A 212 21.91 25.31 -15.09
C ASP A 212 22.45 24.30 -14.05
N LYS A 213 23.75 23.99 -14.19
CA LYS A 213 24.53 23.19 -13.24
C LYS A 213 24.73 23.91 -11.91
N SER A 214 24.66 25.25 -11.91
CA SER A 214 24.69 26.07 -10.69
C SER A 214 23.44 25.80 -9.82
N TYR A 215 22.25 25.86 -10.43
CA TYR A 215 20.97 25.58 -9.78
C TYR A 215 20.90 24.16 -9.21
N ARG A 216 21.45 23.17 -9.91
CA ARG A 216 21.57 21.82 -9.38
C ARG A 216 22.40 21.76 -8.10
N ARG A 217 23.56 22.45 -8.06
CA ARG A 217 24.44 22.45 -6.88
C ARG A 217 23.79 23.19 -5.70
N GLU A 218 23.10 24.30 -5.98
CA GLU A 218 22.34 25.03 -4.98
C GLU A 218 21.21 24.18 -4.41
N LEU A 219 20.45 23.49 -5.27
CA LEU A 219 19.40 22.57 -4.85
C LEU A 219 19.97 21.35 -4.09
N GLU A 220 21.09 20.77 -4.52
CA GLU A 220 21.77 19.71 -3.79
C GLU A 220 22.21 20.17 -2.39
N GLN A 221 22.75 21.38 -2.27
CA GLN A 221 23.13 21.98 -0.99
C GLN A 221 21.93 22.30 -0.10
N GLU A 222 20.85 22.85 -0.67
CA GLU A 222 19.60 23.11 0.05
C GLU A 222 18.97 21.81 0.55
N LEU A 223 18.91 20.80 -0.32
CA LEU A 223 18.42 19.47 0.05
C LEU A 223 19.27 18.89 1.17
N GLU A 224 20.59 19.04 1.14
CA GLU A 224 21.47 18.48 2.18
C GLU A 224 21.42 19.23 3.50
N MET A 225 21.38 20.55 3.48
CA MET A 225 21.38 21.35 4.69
C MET A 225 20.01 21.38 5.36
N GLN A 226 18.93 21.40 4.58
CA GLN A 226 17.58 21.62 5.10
C GLN A 226 16.68 20.39 4.99
N THR A 227 16.62 19.76 3.82
CA THR A 227 15.59 18.74 3.53
C THR A 227 15.96 17.38 4.08
N ARG A 228 17.20 16.89 3.89
CA ARG A 228 17.62 15.56 4.36
C ARG A 228 17.59 15.43 5.89
N PRO A 229 18.04 16.40 6.69
CA PRO A 229 17.95 16.31 8.14
C PRO A 229 16.48 16.30 8.62
N LYS A 230 15.64 17.18 8.06
CA LYS A 230 14.21 17.23 8.36
C LYS A 230 13.51 15.92 7.99
N LEU A 231 13.79 15.40 6.80
CA LEU A 231 13.22 14.15 6.30
C LEU A 231 13.67 12.95 7.12
N ARG A 232 14.96 12.83 7.46
CA ARG A 232 15.46 11.75 8.35
C ARG A 232 14.81 11.80 9.72
N ASN A 233 14.65 12.99 10.29
CA ASN A 233 13.94 13.17 11.56
C ASN A 233 12.44 12.82 11.42
N TYR A 234 11.80 13.26 10.34
CA TYR A 234 10.40 12.95 10.03
C TYR A 234 10.18 11.44 9.92
N LEU A 235 11.01 10.73 9.15
CA LEU A 235 10.93 9.26 9.01
C LEU A 235 11.17 8.54 10.33
N ARG A 236 12.09 9.04 11.17
CA ARG A 236 12.34 8.48 12.50
C ARG A 236 11.12 8.62 13.40
N GLU A 237 10.51 9.80 13.44
CA GLU A 237 9.31 10.04 14.24
C GLU A 237 8.09 9.29 13.67
N LEU A 238 7.96 9.22 12.34
CA LEU A 238 6.94 8.43 11.66
C LEU A 238 7.05 6.95 12.02
N LYS A 239 8.27 6.40 11.99
CA LYS A 239 8.53 5.01 12.43
C LYS A 239 8.09 4.79 13.87
N LYS A 240 8.36 5.72 14.79
CA LYS A 240 7.92 5.60 16.20
C LYS A 240 6.40 5.60 16.34
N VAL A 241 5.69 6.50 15.64
CA VAL A 241 4.23 6.58 15.67
C VAL A 241 3.62 5.30 15.11
N MET A 242 4.11 4.85 13.96
CA MET A 242 3.68 3.58 13.36
C MET A 242 3.97 2.41 14.30
N ASP A 243 5.17 2.29 14.87
CA ASP A 243 5.51 1.20 15.80
C ASP A 243 4.60 1.20 17.04
N ALA A 244 4.25 2.36 17.58
CA ALA A 244 3.33 2.47 18.71
C ALA A 244 1.92 2.00 18.33
N PHE A 245 1.41 2.45 17.19
CA PHE A 245 0.12 2.01 16.66
C PHE A 245 0.08 0.49 16.44
N HIS A 246 1.10 -0.09 15.79
CA HIS A 246 1.16 -1.54 15.57
C HIS A 246 1.26 -2.33 16.87
N LYS A 247 1.97 -1.83 17.89
CA LYS A 247 2.00 -2.47 19.21
C LYS A 247 0.61 -2.51 19.86
N GLN A 248 -0.20 -1.48 19.67
CA GLN A 248 -1.60 -1.47 20.14
C GLN A 248 -2.43 -2.48 19.36
N GLU A 249 -2.31 -2.53 18.03
CA GLU A 249 -3.00 -3.53 17.20
C GLU A 249 -2.63 -4.96 17.58
N ILE A 250 -1.34 -5.26 17.78
CA ILE A 250 -0.88 -6.58 18.23
C ILE A 250 -1.48 -6.94 19.59
N LYS A 251 -1.53 -5.99 20.52
CA LYS A 251 -2.16 -6.21 21.83
C LYS A 251 -3.64 -6.51 21.65
N ARG A 252 -4.36 -5.71 20.87
CA ARG A 252 -5.80 -5.85 20.59
C ARG A 252 -6.14 -7.21 19.97
N ILE A 253 -5.45 -7.58 18.89
CA ILE A 253 -5.68 -8.83 18.15
C ILE A 253 -5.40 -10.06 19.02
N TYR A 254 -4.43 -10.00 19.93
CA TYR A 254 -4.01 -11.15 20.74
C TYR A 254 -4.29 -10.95 22.25
N ALA A 255 -5.26 -10.11 22.62
CA ALA A 255 -5.60 -9.81 24.02
C ALA A 255 -6.37 -10.94 24.72
N THR A 256 -7.08 -11.78 23.95
CA THR A 256 -8.02 -12.79 24.46
C THR A 256 -7.76 -14.18 23.87
N ALA A 257 -6.50 -14.49 23.54
CA ALA A 257 -6.09 -15.82 23.11
C ALA A 257 -5.51 -16.61 24.29
#